data_AF-A8U9H6-F1
#
_entry.id   AF-A8U9H6-F1
#
_cell.length_a   1.000
_cell.length_b   1.000
_cell.length_c   1.000
_cell.angle_alpha   90.00
_cell.angle_beta   90.00
_cell.angle_gamma   90.00
#
_symmetry.space_group_name_H-M   'P 1'
#
loop_
_entity.id
_entity.type
_entity.pdbx_description
1 polymer ?
#
loop_
_entity_poly.entity_id
_entity_poly.type
_entity_poly.pdbx_seq_one_letter_code
_entity_poly.pdbx_strand_id
1 'polypeptide(L)'
;MKERILYADILRVAAIFLVITIHIISRDFDLYAIDSYQWQMLNVYDSFARMSVPLFFMMSGIFFLDPKRTFSIKKFYKKMSFV
;
A
#
# COMPACT_ATOMS: atom_id res chain seq x y z
N MET A 1 6.52 -26.64 -7.20
CA MET A 1 7.24 -25.39 -6.93
C MET A 1 6.29 -24.24 -7.24
N LYS A 2 5.82 -23.49 -6.23
CA LYS A 2 4.81 -22.44 -6.41
C LYS A 2 5.47 -21.28 -7.16
N GLU A 3 5.05 -21.01 -8.40
CA GLU A 3 5.53 -19.83 -9.14
C GLU A 3 5.23 -18.58 -8.33
N ARG A 4 6.28 -17.97 -7.78
CA ARG A 4 6.17 -16.66 -7.14
C ARG A 4 6.11 -15.62 -8.25
N ILE A 5 5.09 -14.77 -8.19
CA ILE A 5 4.98 -13.64 -9.11
C ILE A 5 6.00 -12.60 -8.63
N LEU A 6 7.24 -12.66 -9.14
CA LEU A 6 8.34 -11.77 -8.75
C LEU A 6 7.95 -10.29 -8.86
N TYR A 7 7.20 -9.93 -9.91
CA TYR A 7 6.69 -8.57 -10.09
C TYR A 7 5.76 -8.11 -8.96
N ALA A 8 4.96 -9.03 -8.40
CA ALA A 8 4.06 -8.72 -7.28
C ALA A 8 4.84 -8.47 -5.99
N ASP A 9 5.90 -9.24 -5.73
CA ASP A 9 6.76 -9.03 -4.56
C ASP A 9 7.54 -7.70 -4.66
N ILE A 10 8.06 -7.34 -5.85
CA ILE A 10 8.71 -6.04 -6.09
C ILE A 10 7.73 -4.88 -5.88
N LEU A 11 6.52 -4.99 -6.42
CA LEU A 11 5.48 -3.96 -6.28
C LEU A 11 5.05 -3.80 -4.82
N ARG A 12 5.01 -4.89 -4.04
CA ARG A 12 4.74 -4.84 -2.60
C ARG A 12 5.80 -4.07 -1.84
N VAL A 13 7.08 -4.34 -2.13
CA VAL A 13 8.20 -3.63 -1.49
C VAL A 13 8.11 -2.13 -1.82
N ALA A 14 7.92 -1.79 -3.09
CA ALA A 14 7.74 -0.40 -3.53
C ALA A 14 6.55 0.29 -2.84
N ALA A 15 5.41 -0.39 -2.71
CA ALA A 15 4.24 0.15 -2.02
C ALA A 15 4.52 0.44 -0.54
N ILE A 16 5.19 -0.47 0.18
CA ILE A 16 5.58 -0.26 1.59
C ILE A 16 6.50 0.95 1.73
N PHE A 17 7.50 1.10 0.84
CA PHE A 17 8.38 2.26 0.84
C PHE A 17 7.60 3.57 0.66
N LEU A 18 6.70 3.64 -0.31
CA LEU A 18 5.89 4.84 -0.52
C LEU A 18 4.99 5.17 0.68
N VAL A 19 4.44 4.16 1.38
CA VAL A 19 3.65 4.38 2.62
C VAL A 19 4.51 5.02 3.70
N ILE A 20 5.74 4.52 3.90
CA ILE A 20 6.68 5.08 4.88
C ILE A 20 7.00 6.54 4.54
N THR A 21 7.22 6.83 3.25
CA THR A 21 7.48 8.20 2.77
C THR A 21 6.35 9.17 3.13
N ILE A 22 5.07 8.81 2.92
CA ILE A 22 3.94 9.66 3.34
C ILE A 22 4.00 9.94 4.84
N HIS A 23 4.26 8.92 5.67
CA HIS A 23 4.24 9.09 7.13
C HIS A 23 5.35 10.02 7.62
N ILE A 24 6.52 9.98 6.97
CA ILE A 24 7.63 10.89 7.28
C ILE A 24 7.27 12.31 6.83
N ILE A 25 6.82 12.49 5.59
CA ILE A 25 6.45 13.82 5.06
C ILE A 25 5.32 14.45 5.87
N SER A 26 4.29 13.66 6.23
CA SER A 26 3.17 14.13 7.03
C SER A 26 3.58 14.56 8.44
N ARG A 27 4.67 13.99 8.99
CA ARG A 27 5.21 14.40 10.29
C ARG A 27 5.95 15.73 10.19
N ASP A 28 6.70 15.93 9.11
CA ASP A 28 7.54 17.11 8.91
C ASP A 28 6.78 18.27 8.23
N PHE A 29 5.51 18.06 7.85
CA PHE A 29 4.70 19.05 7.14
C PHE A 29 4.47 20.35 7.94
N ASP A 30 4.40 20.25 9.27
CA ASP A 30 4.18 21.39 10.17
C ASP A 30 5.48 22.18 10.48
N LEU A 31 6.64 21.69 10.06
CA LEU A 31 7.94 22.31 10.37
C LEU A 31 8.34 23.38 9.35
N TYR A 32 7.70 23.42 8.17
CA TYR A 32 8.08 24.33 7.08
C TYR A 32 6.99 25.37 6.82
N ALA A 33 7.41 26.61 6.58
CA ALA A 33 6.50 27.68 6.18
C ALA A 33 5.86 27.35 4.82
N ILE A 34 4.55 27.61 4.70
CA ILE A 34 3.72 27.26 3.53
C ILE A 34 4.25 27.87 2.21
N ASP A 35 4.91 29.04 2.29
CA ASP A 35 5.46 29.75 1.13
C ASP A 35 6.90 29.32 0.75
N SER A 36 7.46 28.34 1.47
CA SER A 36 8.82 27.88 1.20
C SER A 36 8.88 26.92 0.01
N TYR A 37 9.98 26.96 -0.74
CA TYR A 37 10.28 26.00 -1.81
C TYR A 37 10.26 24.54 -1.30
N GLN A 38 10.70 24.35 -0.06
CA GLN A 38 10.68 23.07 0.65
C GLN A 38 9.25 22.54 0.81
N TRP A 39 8.30 23.40 1.18
CA TRP A 39 6.89 23.01 1.33
C TRP A 39 6.26 22.59 0.00
N GLN A 40 6.60 23.27 -1.11
CA GLN A 40 6.14 22.86 -2.45
C GLN A 40 6.73 21.51 -2.86
N MET A 41 8.03 21.29 -2.62
CA MET A 41 8.68 19.99 -2.88
C MET A 41 8.03 18.88 -2.05
N LEU A 42 7.80 19.10 -0.75
CA LEU A 42 7.12 18.14 0.12
C LEU A 42 5.72 17.79 -0.40
N ASN A 43 4.95 18.76 -0.89
CA ASN A 43 3.63 18.50 -1.50
C ASN A 43 3.71 17.65 -2.77
N VAL A 44 4.71 17.87 -3.62
CA VAL A 44 4.91 17.05 -4.82
C VAL A 44 5.24 15.61 -4.41
N TYR A 45 6.19 15.42 -3.49
CA TYR A 45 6.53 14.09 -2.99
C TYR A 45 5.36 13.41 -2.28
N ASP A 46 4.58 14.15 -1.49
CA ASP A 46 3.39 13.65 -0.80
C ASP A 46 2.31 13.20 -1.80
N SER A 47 2.06 14.00 -2.84
CA SER A 47 1.10 13.68 -3.91
C SER A 47 1.50 12.41 -4.66
N PHE A 48 2.79 12.26 -4.99
CA PHE A 48 3.29 11.01 -5.57
C PHE A 48 3.18 9.86 -4.59
N ALA A 49 3.52 10.06 -3.32
CA ALA A 49 3.51 9.00 -2.32
C ALA A 49 2.08 8.51 -2.02
N ARG A 50 1.03 9.35 -2.14
CA ARG A 50 -0.39 8.96 -1.95
C ARG A 50 -0.86 7.82 -2.85
N MET A 51 -0.24 7.59 -4.01
CA MET A 51 -0.55 6.41 -4.84
C MET A 51 -0.21 5.08 -4.16
N SER A 52 0.55 5.11 -3.06
CA SER A 52 0.86 3.93 -2.25
C SER A 52 -0.35 3.26 -1.64
N VAL A 53 -1.38 4.01 -1.25
CA VAL A 53 -2.59 3.47 -0.62
C VAL A 53 -3.39 2.57 -1.57
N PRO A 54 -3.77 3.02 -2.79
CA PRO A 54 -4.43 2.13 -3.75
C PRO A 54 -3.51 0.99 -4.22
N LEU A 55 -2.20 1.21 -4.35
CA LEU A 55 -1.24 0.15 -4.68
C LEU A 55 -1.19 -0.93 -3.58
N PHE A 56 -1.14 -0.52 -2.32
CA PHE A 56 -1.13 -1.44 -1.18
C PHE A 56 -2.45 -2.23 -1.06
N PHE A 57 -3.58 -1.56 -1.31
CA PHE A 57 -4.89 -2.20 -1.38
C PHE A 57 -4.95 -3.22 -2.53
N MET A 58 -4.48 -2.85 -3.72
CA MET A 58 -4.42 -3.75 -4.87
C MET A 58 -3.53 -4.97 -4.61
N MET A 59 -2.38 -4.80 -3.94
CA MET A 59 -1.52 -5.91 -3.54
C MET A 59 -2.19 -6.88 -2.56
N SER A 60 -3.06 -6.37 -1.68
CA SER A 60 -3.89 -7.20 -0.80
C SER A 60 -4.94 -7.98 -1.60
N GLY A 61 -5.54 -7.33 -2.60
CA GLY A 61 -6.49 -7.94 -3.54
C GLY A 61 -5.87 -9.01 -4.44
N ILE A 62 -4.66 -8.82 -4.97
CA ILE A 62 -3.95 -9.81 -5.80
C ILE A 62 -3.71 -11.11 -5.01
N PHE A 63 -3.41 -11.01 -3.71
CA PHE A 63 -3.26 -12.18 -2.85
C PHE A 63 -4.60 -12.89 -2.60
N PHE A 64 -5.71 -12.15 -2.66
CA PHE A 64 -7.07 -12.67 -2.54
C PHE A 64 -7.59 -13.28 -3.85
N LEU A 65 -7.18 -12.73 -5.00
CA LEU A 65 -7.58 -13.16 -6.34
C LEU A 65 -6.68 -14.22 -6.97
N ASP A 66 -5.64 -14.71 -6.26
CA ASP A 66 -4.74 -15.76 -6.74
C ASP A 66 -5.53 -17.04 -7.11
N PRO A 67 -5.68 -17.38 -8.41
CA PRO A 67 -6.45 -18.54 -8.85
C PRO A 67 -5.83 -19.87 -8.40
N LYS A 68 -4.53 -19.88 -8.03
CA LYS A 68 -3.80 -21.06 -7.55
C LYS A 68 -3.93 -21.27 -6.04
N ARG A 69 -4.46 -20.28 -5.29
CA ARG A 69 -4.98 -20.47 -3.93
C ARG A 69 -6.46 -20.21 -3.95
N THR A 70 -7.24 -21.26 -4.20
CA THR A 70 -8.68 -21.29 -3.91
C THR A 70 -8.90 -21.18 -2.39
N PHE A 71 -8.71 -19.99 -1.82
CA PHE A 71 -9.27 -19.69 -0.53
C PHE A 71 -10.77 -19.73 -0.71
N SER A 72 -11.36 -20.83 -0.28
CA SER A 72 -12.79 -21.03 -0.24
C SER A 72 -13.39 -19.91 0.60
N ILE A 73 -13.90 -18.86 -0.05
CA ILE A 73 -14.64 -17.74 0.55
C ILE A 73 -15.74 -18.28 1.49
N LYS A 74 -16.32 -19.43 1.16
CA LYS A 74 -17.26 -20.19 2.01
C LYS A 74 -16.70 -20.52 3.40
N LYS A 75 -15.40 -20.78 3.54
CA LYS A 75 -14.78 -21.15 4.84
C LYS A 75 -14.53 -19.93 5.74
N PHE A 76 -14.34 -18.75 5.16
CA PHE A 76 -14.15 -17.50 5.90
C PHE A 76 -15.48 -16.98 6.48
N TYR A 77 -16.55 -16.95 5.66
CA TYR A 77 -17.88 -16.55 6.13
C TYR A 77 -18.45 -17.50 7.20
N LYS A 78 -18.28 -18.83 7.03
CA LYS A 78 -18.79 -19.80 8.00
C LYS A 78 -18.07 -19.77 9.36
N LYS A 79 -16.88 -19.19 9.42
CA LYS A 79 -16.12 -19.03 10.67
C LYS A 79 -16.48 -17.75 11.43
N MET A 80 -17.08 -16.76 10.76
CA MET A 80 -17.53 -15.51 11.39
C MET A 80 -19.00 -15.57 11.86
N SER A 81 -19.82 -16.47 11.30
CA SER A 81 -21.19 -16.74 11.76
C SER A 81 -21.30 -17.79 12.88
N PHE A 82 -20.18 -18.16 13.50
CA PHE A 82 -20.13 -19.05 14.66
C PHE A 82 -19.47 -18.38 15.89
N VAL A 83 -19.54 -17.05 15.94
CA VAL A 83 -19.37 -16.23 17.15
C VAL A 83 -20.74 -15.68 17.52
#